data_AF-A0A524MVG1-F1
#
_entry.id   AF-A0A524MVG1-F1
#
_cell.length_a   1.000
_cell.length_b   1.000
_cell.length_c   1.000
_cell.angle_alpha   90.00
_cell.angle_beta   90.00
_cell.angle_gamma   90.00
#
_symmetry.space_group_name_H-M   'P 1'
#
loop_
_entity.id
_entity.type
_entity.pdbx_description
1 polymer ?
#
loop_
_entity_poly.entity_id
_entity_poly.type
_entity_poly.pdbx_seq_one_letter_code
_entity_poly.pdbx_strand_id
1 'polypeptide(L)'
;MELVKNLSYPFTFLIIPFGYTLYRFIKDKDEKRVIISNALIIVYLFLELLFDIILVIPFREILWLHVLYVIVFYAAEFSIIGVSFNLDRKMGFVVLSTFMILLGCLIYLYLG
;
A
#
# COMPACT_ATOMS: atom_id res chain seq x y z
N MET A 1 -13.45 -8.80 11.83
CA MET A 1 -13.48 -8.32 10.43
C MET A 1 -13.92 -6.86 10.34
N GLU A 2 -14.90 -6.44 11.15
CA GLU A 2 -15.39 -5.06 11.22
C GLU A 2 -14.32 -4.02 11.60
N LEU A 3 -13.44 -4.35 12.56
CA LEU A 3 -12.33 -3.47 12.96
C LEU A 3 -11.36 -3.16 11.79
N VAL A 4 -11.06 -4.17 10.97
CA VAL A 4 -10.16 -4.03 9.82
C VAL A 4 -10.81 -3.15 8.76
N LYS A 5 -12.10 -3.33 8.49
CA LYS A 5 -12.86 -2.46 7.57
C LYS A 5 -12.88 -1.01 8.07
N ASN A 6 -13.11 -0.80 9.37
CA ASN A 6 -13.13 0.52 9.99
C ASN A 6 -11.77 1.24 9.91
N LEU A 7 -10.67 0.49 9.95
CA LEU A 7 -9.32 1.00 9.70
C LEU A 7 -9.07 1.25 8.21
N SER A 8 -9.54 0.40 7.29
CA SER A 8 -9.32 0.58 5.85
C SER A 8 -9.92 1.90 5.31
N TYR A 9 -11.10 2.33 5.79
CA TYR A 9 -11.76 3.56 5.29
C TYR A 9 -10.89 4.83 5.35
N PRO A 10 -10.31 5.23 6.50
CA PRO A 10 -9.46 6.41 6.57
C PRO A 10 -8.19 6.27 5.70
N PHE A 11 -7.64 5.05 5.59
CA PHE A 11 -6.46 4.78 4.76
C PHE A 11 -6.74 4.99 3.27
N THR A 12 -7.96 4.71 2.80
CA THR A 12 -8.32 4.92 1.40
C THR A 12 -8.26 6.39 0.98
N PHE A 13 -8.44 7.34 1.90
CA PHE A 13 -8.30 8.78 1.60
C PHE A 13 -6.87 9.17 1.21
N LEU A 14 -5.87 8.34 1.51
CA LEU A 14 -4.49 8.55 1.07
C LEU A 14 -4.36 8.52 -0.46
N ILE A 15 -5.36 8.01 -1.19
CA ILE A 15 -5.37 8.07 -2.65
C ILE A 15 -5.29 9.51 -3.18
N ILE A 16 -5.81 10.48 -2.42
CA ILE A 16 -5.78 11.91 -2.80
C ILE A 16 -4.36 12.48 -2.71
N PRO A 17 -3.64 12.45 -1.57
CA PRO A 17 -2.27 12.95 -1.50
C PRO A 17 -1.33 12.16 -2.41
N PHE A 18 -1.45 10.82 -2.49
CA PHE A 18 -0.63 10.05 -3.43
C PHE A 18 -0.94 10.42 -4.89
N GLY A 19 -2.21 10.59 -5.26
CA GLY A 19 -2.63 11.05 -6.58
C GLY A 19 -2.04 12.42 -6.95
N TYR A 20 -2.03 13.37 -6.00
CA TYR A 20 -1.39 14.67 -6.20
C TYR A 20 0.12 14.54 -6.38
N THR A 21 0.80 13.74 -5.55
CA THR A 21 2.26 13.52 -5.69
C THR A 21 2.61 12.85 -7.02
N LEU A 22 1.81 11.89 -7.49
CA LEU A 22 2.00 11.27 -8.80
C LEU A 22 1.86 12.29 -9.93
N TYR A 23 0.82 13.12 -9.89
CA TYR A 23 0.62 14.19 -10.87
C TYR A 23 1.85 15.12 -10.92
N ARG A 24 2.37 15.50 -9.75
CA ARG A 24 3.57 16.33 -9.65
C ARG A 24 4.80 15.64 -10.22
N PHE A 25 5.06 14.39 -9.85
CA PHE A 25 6.22 13.63 -10.36
C PHE A 25 6.20 13.45 -11.88
N ILE A 26 5.01 13.24 -12.46
CA ILE A 26 4.85 13.17 -13.92
C ILE A 26 5.12 14.54 -14.57
N LYS A 27 4.60 15.61 -13.99
CA LYS A 27 4.78 16.99 -14.49
C LYS A 27 6.24 17.44 -14.42
N ASP A 28 6.92 17.14 -13.31
CA ASP A 28 8.30 17.53 -13.05
C ASP A 28 9.30 16.58 -13.75
N LYS A 29 8.81 15.53 -14.44
CA LYS A 29 9.60 14.49 -15.12
C LYS A 29 10.63 13.84 -14.19
N ASP A 30 10.19 13.56 -12.97
CA ASP A 30 11.02 12.89 -11.97
C ASP A 30 11.44 11.49 -12.42
N GLU A 31 12.31 10.89 -11.63
CA GLU A 31 12.85 9.56 -11.90
C GLU A 31 11.71 8.54 -12.13
N LYS A 32 11.79 7.82 -13.26
CA LYS A 32 10.78 6.82 -13.67
C LYS A 32 10.48 5.81 -12.58
N ARG A 33 11.48 5.44 -11.79
CA ARG A 33 11.33 4.50 -10.67
C ARG A 33 10.38 5.04 -9.60
N VAL A 34 10.49 6.31 -9.24
CA VAL A 34 9.63 6.97 -8.25
C VAL A 34 8.19 7.07 -8.78
N ILE A 35 8.02 7.38 -10.06
CA ILE A 35 6.69 7.43 -10.71
C ILE A 35 6.02 6.06 -10.68
N ILE A 36 6.74 4.99 -11.08
CA ILE A 36 6.20 3.62 -11.09
C ILE A 36 5.84 3.17 -9.66
N SER A 37 6.72 3.44 -8.69
CA SER A 37 6.46 3.12 -7.28
C SER A 37 5.22 3.84 -6.76
N ASN A 38 5.05 5.12 -7.07
CA ASN A 38 3.87 5.88 -6.65
C ASN A 38 2.59 5.38 -7.34
N ALA A 39 2.68 5.02 -8.63
CA ALA A 39 1.56 4.41 -9.35
C ALA A 39 1.14 3.08 -8.72
N LEU A 40 2.07 2.23 -8.30
CA LEU A 40 1.76 0.96 -7.61
C LEU A 40 1.02 1.18 -6.28
N ILE A 41 1.42 2.19 -5.50
CA ILE A 41 0.75 2.57 -4.26
C ILE A 41 -0.70 2.98 -4.55
N ILE A 42 -0.92 3.80 -5.58
CA ILE A 42 -2.27 4.23 -5.98
C ILE A 42 -3.10 3.05 -6.46
N VAL A 43 -2.53 2.12 -7.23
CA VAL A 43 -3.24 0.90 -7.68
C VAL A 43 -3.71 0.08 -6.48
N TYR A 44 -2.86 -0.10 -5.46
CA TYR A 44 -3.26 -0.77 -4.22
C TYR A 44 -4.44 -0.05 -3.54
N LEU A 45 -4.33 1.25 -3.31
CA LEU A 45 -5.38 2.05 -2.66
C LEU A 45 -6.68 2.04 -3.48
N PHE A 46 -6.57 2.03 -4.81
CA PHE A 46 -7.71 1.93 -5.70
C PHE A 46 -8.40 0.56 -5.62
N LEU A 47 -7.64 -0.55 -5.54
CA LEU A 47 -8.23 -1.87 -5.35
C LEU A 47 -8.94 -1.98 -3.99
N GLU A 48 -8.36 -1.42 -2.94
CA GLU A 48 -9.00 -1.38 -1.62
C GLU A 48 -10.30 -0.56 -1.66
N LEU A 49 -10.28 0.63 -2.28
CA LEU A 49 -11.49 1.43 -2.53
C LEU A 49 -12.55 0.67 -3.32
N LEU A 50 -12.13 0.04 -4.41
CA LEU A 50 -13.02 -0.64 -5.36
C LEU A 50 -13.69 -1.84 -4.70
N PHE A 51 -12.93 -2.68 -3.99
CA PHE A 51 -13.48 -3.89 -3.40
C PHE A 51 -14.22 -3.65 -2.08
N ASP A 52 -13.71 -2.80 -1.18
CA ASP A 52 -14.34 -2.60 0.13
C ASP A 52 -15.46 -1.54 0.11
N ILE A 53 -15.39 -0.49 -0.73
CA ILE A 53 -16.39 0.61 -0.74
C ILE A 53 -17.36 0.51 -1.91
N ILE A 54 -16.85 0.35 -3.14
CA ILE A 54 -17.68 0.46 -4.36
C ILE A 54 -18.45 -0.84 -4.60
N LEU A 55 -17.73 -1.97 -4.66
CA LEU A 55 -18.31 -3.27 -5.02
C LEU A 55 -18.75 -4.07 -3.79
N VAL A 56 -18.23 -3.74 -2.60
CA VAL A 56 -18.53 -4.42 -1.32
C VAL A 56 -18.34 -5.94 -1.45
N ILE A 57 -17.30 -6.35 -2.18
CA ILE A 57 -17.00 -7.77 -2.41
C ILE A 57 -16.23 -8.28 -1.18
N PRO A 58 -16.58 -9.45 -0.60
CA PRO A 58 -15.79 -10.09 0.45
C PRO A 58 -14.52 -10.71 -0.15
N PHE A 59 -13.67 -9.90 -0.78
CA PHE A 59 -12.48 -10.35 -1.53
C PHE A 59 -11.48 -11.10 -0.64
N ARG A 60 -11.55 -10.89 0.68
CA ARG A 60 -10.74 -11.56 1.70
C ARG A 60 -11.18 -13.01 1.95
N GLU A 61 -12.41 -13.38 1.60
CA GLU A 61 -12.93 -14.75 1.70
C GLU A 61 -12.71 -15.54 0.39
N ILE A 62 -12.47 -14.84 -0.72
CA ILE A 62 -12.28 -15.42 -2.04
C ILE A 62 -10.79 -15.59 -2.30
N LEU A 63 -10.29 -16.82 -2.23
CA LEU A 63 -8.85 -17.13 -2.25
C LEU A 63 -8.07 -16.45 -3.38
N TRP A 64 -8.57 -16.50 -4.63
CA TRP A 64 -7.85 -15.91 -5.77
C TRP A 64 -7.78 -14.38 -5.72
N LEU A 65 -8.86 -13.72 -5.27
CA LEU A 65 -8.88 -12.27 -5.07
C LEU A 65 -7.98 -11.87 -3.90
N HIS A 66 -8.00 -12.66 -2.83
CA HIS A 66 -7.16 -12.43 -1.67
C HIS A 66 -5.68 -12.54 -2.03
N VAL A 67 -5.27 -13.56 -2.77
CA VAL A 67 -3.88 -13.71 -3.24
C VAL A 67 -3.47 -12.54 -4.14
N LEU A 68 -4.31 -12.16 -5.11
CA LEU A 68 -4.03 -11.01 -5.97
C LEU A 68 -3.87 -9.72 -5.16
N TYR A 69 -4.76 -9.48 -4.20
CA TYR A 69 -4.71 -8.34 -3.31
C TYR A 69 -3.41 -8.32 -2.49
N VAL A 70 -3.01 -9.46 -1.91
CA VAL A 70 -1.78 -9.57 -1.11
C VAL A 70 -0.54 -9.29 -1.95
N ILE A 71 -0.48 -9.75 -3.22
CA ILE A 71 0.62 -9.45 -4.13
C ILE A 71 0.73 -7.94 -4.37
N VAL A 72 -0.41 -7.28 -4.66
CA VAL A 72 -0.44 -5.83 -4.90
C VAL A 72 -0.08 -5.05 -3.63
N PHE A 73 -0.54 -5.51 -2.46
CA PHE A 73 -0.19 -4.96 -1.15
C PHE A 73 1.33 -4.96 -0.93
N TYR A 74 2.00 -6.12 -1.08
CA TYR A 74 3.46 -6.18 -0.91
C TYR A 74 4.20 -5.33 -1.95
N ALA A 75 3.72 -5.27 -3.20
CA ALA A 75 4.31 -4.41 -4.22
C ALA A 75 4.20 -2.91 -3.86
N ALA A 76 3.09 -2.48 -3.26
CA ALA A 76 2.92 -1.13 -2.74
C ALA A 76 3.82 -0.85 -1.53
N GLU A 77 3.90 -1.76 -0.55
CA GLU A 77 4.77 -1.63 0.62
C GLU A 77 6.25 -1.47 0.22
N PHE A 78 6.77 -2.34 -0.66
CA PHE A 78 8.13 -2.20 -1.17
C PHE A 78 8.34 -0.89 -1.96
N SER A 79 7.30 -0.41 -2.63
CA SER A 79 7.33 0.89 -3.31
C SER A 79 7.42 2.05 -2.32
N ILE A 80 6.67 2.03 -1.21
CA ILE A 80 6.75 3.04 -0.14
C ILE A 80 8.13 3.04 0.50
N ILE A 81 8.68 1.86 0.80
CA ILE A 81 10.04 1.72 1.34
C ILE A 81 11.05 2.35 0.36
N GLY A 82 10.99 1.99 -0.92
CA GLY A 82 11.89 2.50 -1.95
C GLY A 82 11.82 4.02 -2.11
N VAL A 83 10.60 4.58 -2.19
CA VAL A 83 10.39 6.03 -2.30
C VAL A 83 10.87 6.75 -1.04
N SER A 84 10.67 6.16 0.14
CA SER A 84 11.11 6.75 1.40
C SER A 84 12.64 6.86 1.47
N PHE A 85 13.38 5.81 1.06
CA PHE A 85 14.84 5.87 0.99
C PHE A 85 15.36 6.89 -0.03
N ASN A 86 14.62 7.11 -1.13
CA ASN A 86 14.95 8.15 -2.11
C ASN A 86 14.72 9.57 -1.56
N LEU A 87 13.71 9.77 -0.71
CA LEU A 87 13.37 11.08 -0.15
C LEU A 87 14.27 11.44 1.04
N ASP A 88 14.37 10.55 2.03
CA ASP A 88 15.22 10.72 3.22
C ASP A 88 15.64 9.36 3.79
N ARG A 89 16.95 9.20 4.00
CA ARG A 89 17.51 7.92 4.46
C ARG A 89 17.02 7.52 5.84
N LYS A 90 16.77 8.47 6.76
CA LYS A 90 16.28 8.16 8.11
C LYS A 90 14.85 7.66 8.04
N MET A 91 14.00 8.34 7.26
CA MET A 91 12.61 7.92 7.02
C MET A 91 12.54 6.56 6.32
N GLY A 92 13.43 6.28 5.37
CA GLY A 92 13.54 4.95 4.75
C GLY A 92 13.76 3.84 5.78
N PHE A 93 14.67 4.05 6.74
CA PHE A 93 14.87 3.08 7.84
C PHE A 93 13.65 2.95 8.75
N VAL A 94 12.96 4.05 9.07
CA VAL A 94 11.74 4.00 9.88
C VAL A 94 10.68 3.12 9.21
N VAL A 95 10.41 3.36 7.92
CA VAL A 95 9.41 2.60 7.15
C VAL A 95 9.81 1.13 7.03
N LEU A 96 11.08 0.84 6.75
CA LEU A 96 11.59 -0.53 6.69
C LEU A 96 11.43 -1.26 8.02
N SER A 97 11.78 -0.60 9.14
CA SER A 97 11.62 -1.18 10.47
C SER A 97 10.16 -1.46 10.80
N THR A 98 9.23 -0.55 10.47
CA THR A 98 7.80 -0.80 10.67
C THR A 98 7.29 -1.97 9.83
N PHE A 99 7.77 -2.12 8.60
CA PHE A 99 7.43 -3.26 7.75
C PHE A 99 7.95 -4.59 8.33
N MET A 100 9.19 -4.60 8.84
CA MET A 100 9.76 -5.80 9.48
C MET A 100 9.01 -6.20 10.76
N ILE A 101 8.57 -5.22 11.55
CA ILE A 101 7.73 -5.47 12.74
C ILE A 101 6.39 -6.08 12.30
N LEU A 102 5.75 -5.50 11.29
CA LEU A 102 4.49 -6.02 10.73
C LEU A 102 4.63 -7.47 10.25
N LEU A 103 5.71 -7.78 9.52
CA LEU A 103 6.02 -9.12 9.06
C LEU A 103 6.27 -10.08 10.24
N GLY A 104 6.98 -9.63 11.28
CA GLY A 104 7.19 -10.39 12.51
C GLY A 104 5.88 -10.70 13.24
N CYS A 105 4.97 -9.73 13.33
CA CYS A 105 3.62 -9.93 13.87
C CYS A 105 2.81 -10.94 13.05
N LEU A 106 2.91 -10.88 11.72
CA LEU A 106 2.24 -11.82 10.82
C LEU A 106 2.76 -13.25 11.01
N ILE A 107 4.09 -13.43 11.07
CA ILE A 107 4.70 -14.73 11.31
C ILE A 107 4.29 -15.27 12.68
N TYR A 108 4.31 -14.43 13.72
CA TYR A 108 3.87 -14.81 15.06
C TYR A 108 2.42 -15.32 15.07
N LEU A 109 1.51 -14.64 14.36
CA LEU A 109 0.11 -15.05 14.21
C LEU A 109 -0.06 -16.42 13.51
N TYR A 110 0.85 -16.81 12.62
CA TYR A 110 0.78 -18.10 11.93
C TYR A 110 1.52 -19.22 12.65
N LEU A 111 2.48 -18.90 13.51
CA LEU A 111 3.23 -19.86 14.32
C LEU A 111 2.53 -20.18 15.66
N GLY A 112 1.57 -19.36 16.10
CA GLY A 112 0.82 -19.50 17.35
C GLY A 112 -0.68 -19.63 17.13
#